data_AF-A0A3B8LRQ3-F1
#
_entry.id   AF-A0A3B8LRQ3-F1
#
_cell.length_a   1.000
_cell.length_b   1.000
_cell.length_c   1.000
_cell.angle_alpha   90.00
_cell.angle_beta   90.00
_cell.angle_gamma   90.00
#
_symmetry.space_group_name_H-M   'P 1'
#
loop_
_entity.id
_entity.type
_entity.pdbx_description
1 polymer ?
#
loop_
_entity_poly.entity_id
_entity_poly.type
_entity_poly.pdbx_seq_one_letter_code
_entity_poly.pdbx_strand_id
1 'polypeptide(L)'
;MLCSETSPMNNPLQSEIPTDGFAENTGDEPVENQLVPPRPKQGSWIKFLVSVVVLAVVGYLVVDQLGGMGGDGEEGDSSLVMIHEVEKSDFEAFVTETGDVESSDNLEIVCELEAAPGSRGTRILEVVDEGAIVKKDDFLIQFDDTAVKQRLIEQETLVATDDAAVIEARSEY
;
A
#
# COMPACT_ATOMS: atom_id res chain seq x y z
N MET A 1 -2.03 0.29 17.67
CA MET A 1 -1.21 1.48 17.98
C MET A 1 -0.79 2.06 16.64
N LEU A 2 -1.58 2.87 15.93
CA LEU A 2 -2.06 4.23 16.23
C LEU A 2 -0.93 5.14 16.76
N CYS A 3 -0.45 6.02 15.88
CA CYS A 3 0.01 7.39 16.14
C CYS A 3 -0.14 8.13 14.78
N SER A 4 -1.19 8.91 14.55
CA SER A 4 -1.35 10.34 14.92
C SER A 4 -0.39 11.24 14.14
N GLU A 5 -0.85 12.00 13.15
CA GLU A 5 -1.54 13.29 13.26
C GLU A 5 -0.54 14.49 13.25
N THR A 6 -0.76 15.35 12.26
CA THR A 6 -0.51 16.80 12.19
C THR A 6 0.90 17.36 12.42
N SER A 7 1.44 17.98 11.36
CA SER A 7 2.34 19.13 11.45
C SER A 7 1.63 20.35 10.82
N PRO A 8 1.59 21.52 11.47
CA PRO A 8 1.05 22.74 10.87
C PRO A 8 2.14 23.47 10.08
N MET A 9 1.89 23.72 8.80
CA MET A 9 2.66 24.68 8.01
C MET A 9 2.18 26.09 8.33
N ASN A 10 3.07 26.87 8.93
CA ASN A 10 2.95 28.30 9.15
C ASN A 10 3.29 29.09 7.88
N ASN A 11 2.80 30.34 7.90
CA ASN A 11 3.39 31.54 7.31
C ASN A 11 2.92 31.92 5.89
N PRO A 12 3.10 33.19 5.48
CA PRO A 12 2.30 34.36 5.89
C PRO A 12 1.81 35.11 4.64
N LEU A 13 1.15 36.25 4.84
CA LEU A 13 1.12 37.48 4.00
C LEU A 13 -0.23 38.14 4.32
N GLN A 14 -0.31 38.94 5.39
CA GLN A 14 -0.07 40.39 5.37
C GLN A 14 -0.99 41.16 4.44
N SER A 15 -1.76 42.08 5.06
CA SER A 15 -2.15 43.42 4.61
C SER A 15 -3.63 43.64 4.99
N GLU A 16 -4.10 44.61 5.76
CA GLU A 16 -3.49 45.77 6.42
C GLU A 16 -4.31 46.12 7.67
N ILE A 17 -3.62 46.83 8.56
CA ILE A 17 -4.00 47.48 9.82
C ILE A 17 -4.68 48.83 9.41
N PRO A 18 -5.09 49.82 10.25
CA PRO A 18 -5.28 49.91 11.71
C PRO A 18 -6.50 50.74 12.18
N THR A 19 -6.59 50.85 13.52
CA THR A 19 -6.90 52.06 14.33
C THR A 19 -8.33 52.59 14.33
N ASP A 20 -8.96 52.89 15.47
CA ASP A 20 -8.47 53.37 16.77
C ASP A 20 -9.29 52.68 17.89
N GLY A 21 -8.80 52.42 19.10
CA GLY A 21 -7.73 53.09 19.81
C GLY A 21 -8.27 53.57 21.15
N PHE A 22 -7.81 52.89 22.21
CA PHE A 22 -7.57 53.40 23.57
C PHE A 22 -8.79 53.83 24.41
N ALA A 23 -9.10 53.04 25.45
CA ALA A 23 -8.63 53.23 26.83
C ALA A 23 -9.60 54.15 27.59
N GLU A 24 -9.83 54.07 28.88
CA GLU A 24 -8.96 53.71 29.97
C GLU A 24 -9.87 53.47 31.17
N ASN A 25 -9.56 52.44 31.97
CA ASN A 25 -10.32 52.14 33.17
C ASN A 25 -10.13 53.25 34.19
N THR A 26 -11.24 53.56 34.85
CA THR A 26 -11.34 54.39 36.03
C THR A 26 -10.43 53.87 37.15
N GLY A 27 -9.55 54.74 37.62
CA GLY A 27 -8.97 54.77 38.97
C GLY A 27 -8.79 56.26 39.28
N ASP A 28 -8.91 56.77 40.48
CA ASP A 28 -9.24 56.25 41.78
C ASP A 28 -9.71 57.49 42.60
N GLU A 29 -10.14 57.22 43.81
CA GLU A 29 -10.06 58.09 44.99
C GLU A 29 -11.32 58.86 45.45
N PRO A 30 -11.47 58.99 46.79
CA PRO A 30 -12.71 59.28 47.48
C PRO A 30 -12.73 60.74 48.01
N VAL A 31 -13.46 60.97 49.10
CA VAL A 31 -13.47 62.17 49.97
C VAL A 31 -14.52 63.21 49.56
N GLU A 32 -15.76 63.07 50.03
CA GLU A 32 -16.23 63.39 51.39
C GLU A 32 -16.58 64.88 51.58
N ASN A 33 -17.90 65.09 51.55
CA ASN A 33 -18.69 65.98 52.41
C ASN A 33 -18.31 67.45 52.56
N GLN A 34 -19.24 68.29 52.12
CA GLN A 34 -20.01 69.05 53.10
C GLN A 34 -21.47 69.23 52.70
N LEU A 35 -22.34 68.80 53.62
CA LEU A 35 -23.79 68.70 53.52
C LEU A 35 -24.48 70.07 53.48
N VAL A 36 -25.35 70.28 52.48
CA VAL A 36 -26.47 71.23 52.56
C VAL A 36 -27.72 70.48 52.08
N PRO A 37 -28.82 70.41 52.86
CA PRO A 37 -29.99 69.64 52.45
C PRO A 37 -30.91 70.46 51.52
N PRO A 38 -31.18 70.03 50.28
CA PRO A 38 -32.28 70.60 49.50
C PRO A 38 -33.61 69.90 49.86
N ARG A 39 -34.59 70.74 50.16
CA ARG A 39 -35.99 70.44 50.50
C ARG A 39 -36.69 69.58 49.43
N PRO A 40 -37.62 68.69 49.81
CA PRO A 40 -38.25 67.76 48.88
C PRO A 40 -39.21 68.49 47.94
N LYS A 41 -38.96 68.42 46.63
CA LYS A 41 -39.93 68.76 45.59
C LYS A 41 -40.66 67.49 45.16
N GLN A 42 -41.81 67.30 45.79
CA GLN A 42 -42.88 66.37 45.42
C GLN A 42 -43.23 66.55 43.92
N GLY A 43 -43.02 65.52 43.10
CA GLY A 43 -43.47 65.53 41.70
C GLY A 43 -42.68 64.73 40.66
N SER A 44 -41.55 64.08 40.99
CA SER A 44 -40.69 63.42 39.96
C SER A 44 -40.59 61.88 40.06
N TRP A 45 -40.81 61.28 41.24
CA TRP A 45 -40.69 59.82 41.42
C TRP A 45 -41.74 58.99 40.65
N ILE A 46 -42.94 59.54 40.44
CA ILE A 46 -43.99 58.92 39.63
C ILE A 46 -43.55 58.82 38.16
N LYS A 47 -42.79 59.79 37.64
CA LYS A 47 -42.26 59.72 36.26
C LYS A 47 -41.18 58.66 36.10
N PHE A 48 -40.39 58.42 37.15
CA PHE A 48 -39.43 57.31 37.18
C PHE A 48 -40.14 55.95 37.17
N LEU A 49 -41.18 55.78 38.00
CA LEU A 49 -41.95 54.53 38.02
C LEU A 49 -42.64 54.24 36.69
N VAL A 50 -43.25 55.26 36.07
CA VAL A 50 -43.87 55.10 34.74
C VAL A 50 -42.83 54.75 33.68
N SER A 51 -41.63 55.35 33.70
CA SER A 51 -40.56 55.04 32.75
C SER A 51 -40.08 53.58 32.84
N VAL A 52 -39.89 53.06 34.06
CA VAL A 52 -39.47 51.68 34.27
C VAL A 52 -40.54 50.69 33.77
N VAL A 53 -41.81 50.97 34.03
CA VAL A 53 -42.92 50.14 33.55
C VAL A 53 -43.00 50.17 32.01
N VAL A 54 -42.81 51.34 31.39
CA VAL A 54 -42.79 51.46 29.92
C VAL A 54 -41.63 50.67 29.32
N LEU A 55 -40.42 50.74 29.89
CA LEU A 55 -39.27 49.97 29.39
C LEU A 55 -39.48 48.46 29.51
N ALA A 56 -40.09 47.98 30.59
CA ALA A 56 -40.39 46.56 30.77
C ALA A 56 -41.40 46.06 29.72
N VAL A 57 -42.45 46.83 29.44
CA VAL A 57 -43.46 46.48 28.43
C VAL A 57 -42.88 46.51 27.03
N VAL A 58 -42.06 47.52 26.70
CA VAL A 58 -41.38 47.60 25.39
C VAL A 58 -40.41 46.43 25.22
N GLY A 59 -39.63 46.10 26.25
CA GLY A 59 -38.73 44.94 26.21
C GLY A 59 -39.47 43.63 25.95
N TYR A 60 -40.60 43.42 26.63
CA TYR A 60 -41.45 42.23 26.41
C TYR A 60 -41.98 42.17 24.96
N LEU A 61 -42.49 43.28 24.43
CA LEU A 61 -43.01 43.33 23.06
C LEU A 61 -41.93 43.12 21.99
N VAL A 62 -40.69 43.55 22.23
CA VAL A 62 -39.57 43.31 21.30
C VAL A 62 -39.21 41.83 21.27
N VAL A 63 -39.20 41.13 22.41
CA VAL A 63 -38.94 39.69 22.43
C VAL A 63 -40.11 38.90 21.82
N ASP A 64 -41.35 39.32 22.04
CA ASP A 64 -42.53 38.65 21.48
C ASP A 64 -42.65 38.87 19.95
N GLN A 65 -42.34 40.08 19.46
CA GLN A 65 -42.47 40.40 18.03
C GLN A 65 -41.19 40.11 17.21
N LEU A 66 -40.01 40.08 17.84
CA LEU A 66 -38.71 39.91 17.17
C LEU A 66 -37.90 38.70 17.69
N GLY A 67 -38.38 37.98 18.70
CA GLY A 67 -37.78 36.75 19.23
C GLY A 67 -38.21 35.48 18.49
N GLY A 68 -39.01 35.58 17.43
CA GLY A 68 -39.22 34.50 16.46
C GLY A 68 -38.00 34.21 15.57
N MET A 69 -36.90 34.96 15.74
CA MET A 69 -35.62 34.76 15.06
C MET A 69 -34.60 34.09 16.01
N GLY A 70 -35.07 33.11 16.76
CA GLY A 70 -34.27 32.18 17.53
C GLY A 70 -34.18 30.84 16.81
N GLY A 71 -33.31 30.77 15.80
CA GLY A 71 -32.73 29.54 15.25
C GLY A 71 -33.69 28.44 14.79
N ASP A 72 -34.23 28.58 13.57
CA ASP A 72 -34.66 27.42 12.79
C ASP A 72 -33.58 27.13 11.75
N GLY A 73 -32.99 25.93 11.86
CA GLY A 73 -31.86 25.49 11.07
C GLY A 73 -32.15 25.49 9.58
N GLU A 74 -31.25 26.09 8.81
CA GLU A 74 -31.22 25.97 7.36
C GLU A 74 -30.95 24.52 6.97
N GLU A 75 -32.01 23.83 6.59
CA GLU A 75 -32.02 22.52 5.96
C GLU A 75 -31.29 22.62 4.62
N GLY A 76 -30.01 22.24 4.61
CA GLY A 76 -29.25 22.07 3.37
C GLY A 76 -29.96 21.07 2.45
N ASP A 77 -30.20 21.51 1.22
CA ASP A 77 -30.69 20.71 0.08
C ASP A 77 -29.91 19.38 -0.01
N SER A 78 -30.47 18.35 0.62
CA SER A 78 -29.89 17.02 0.74
C SER A 78 -30.37 16.11 -0.40
N SER A 79 -30.88 16.69 -1.50
CA SER A 79 -31.64 15.94 -2.51
C SER A 79 -30.83 15.00 -3.41
N LEU A 80 -29.52 14.81 -3.19
CA LEU A 80 -28.75 13.78 -3.90
C LEU A 80 -27.75 13.00 -3.03
N VAL A 81 -28.01 12.85 -1.74
CA VAL A 81 -27.26 11.85 -0.95
C VAL A 81 -27.81 10.46 -1.27
N MET A 82 -27.15 9.77 -2.20
CA MET A 82 -27.47 8.39 -2.56
C MET A 82 -27.07 7.46 -1.39
N ILE A 83 -28.01 7.24 -0.46
CA ILE A 83 -27.85 6.34 0.67
C ILE A 83 -28.23 4.91 0.26
N HIS A 84 -27.37 3.95 0.58
CA HIS A 84 -27.64 2.52 0.42
C HIS A 84 -27.71 1.86 1.80
N GLU A 85 -28.73 1.04 2.01
CA GLU A 85 -28.90 0.28 3.25
C GLU A 85 -27.81 -0.80 3.34
N VAL A 86 -27.08 -0.84 4.46
CA VAL A 86 -26.00 -1.81 4.67
C VAL A 86 -26.61 -3.13 5.13
N GLU A 87 -26.53 -4.16 4.28
CA GLU A 87 -26.90 -5.53 4.63
C GLU A 87 -25.68 -6.32 5.14
N LYS A 88 -25.86 -7.10 6.21
CA LYS A 88 -24.84 -8.04 6.68
C LYS A 88 -25.00 -9.36 5.94
N SER A 89 -24.06 -9.66 5.07
CA SER A 89 -23.96 -10.95 4.39
C SER A 89 -22.60 -11.60 4.66
N ASP A 90 -22.52 -12.90 4.39
CA ASP A 90 -21.26 -13.63 4.47
C ASP A 90 -20.35 -13.19 3.31
N PHE A 91 -19.18 -12.64 3.66
CA PHE A 91 -18.18 -12.18 2.70
C PHE A 91 -17.06 -13.20 2.59
N GLU A 92 -16.90 -13.80 1.41
CA GLU A 92 -15.79 -14.70 1.10
C GLU A 92 -14.62 -13.92 0.50
N ALA A 93 -13.57 -13.72 1.31
CA ALA A 93 -12.34 -13.10 0.87
C ALA A 93 -11.38 -14.16 0.33
N PHE A 94 -11.16 -14.19 -0.99
CA PHE A 94 -10.13 -15.02 -1.60
C PHE A 94 -8.91 -14.18 -1.97
N VAL A 95 -7.72 -14.73 -1.73
CA VAL A 95 -6.44 -14.16 -2.15
C VAL A 95 -5.90 -15.03 -3.26
N THR A 96 -5.70 -14.45 -4.45
CA THR A 96 -5.05 -15.14 -5.57
C THR A 96 -3.57 -14.81 -5.55
N GLU A 97 -2.74 -15.83 -5.42
CA GLU A 97 -1.29 -15.70 -5.64
C GLU A 97 -0.96 -16.11 -7.07
N THR A 98 -0.14 -15.31 -7.73
CA THR A 98 0.40 -15.66 -9.05
C THR A 98 1.65 -16.50 -8.85
N GLY A 99 1.66 -17.70 -9.43
CA GLY A 99 2.82 -18.57 -9.46
C GLY A 99 3.02 -19.14 -10.85
N ASP A 100 4.27 -19.46 -11.18
CA ASP A 100 4.64 -20.13 -12.41
C ASP A 100 4.60 -21.65 -12.21
N VAL A 101 4.21 -22.38 -13.26
CA VAL A 101 4.25 -23.83 -13.27
C VAL A 101 5.64 -24.27 -13.70
N GLU A 102 6.38 -24.89 -12.78
CA GLU A 102 7.69 -25.48 -13.06
C GLU A 102 7.57 -27.02 -13.14
N SER A 103 8.44 -27.66 -13.92
CA SER A 103 8.51 -29.11 -13.93
C SER A 103 8.96 -29.63 -12.57
N SER A 104 8.24 -30.61 -12.01
CA SER A 104 8.64 -31.25 -10.75
C SER A 104 9.91 -32.11 -10.90
N ASP A 105 10.19 -32.59 -12.11
CA ASP A 105 11.37 -33.37 -12.45
C ASP A 105 11.83 -33.01 -13.86
N ASN A 106 13.10 -32.72 -14.04
CA ASN A 106 13.67 -32.38 -15.33
C ASN A 106 14.97 -33.17 -15.52
N LEU A 107 15.01 -33.97 -16.57
CA LEU A 107 16.16 -34.79 -16.92
C LEU A 107 16.68 -34.35 -18.28
N GLU A 108 17.89 -33.79 -18.27
CA GLU A 108 18.63 -33.47 -19.49
C GLU A 108 19.49 -34.66 -19.89
N ILE A 109 19.33 -35.11 -21.14
CA ILE A 109 20.12 -36.22 -21.70
C ILE A 109 21.27 -35.62 -22.51
N VAL A 110 22.49 -35.85 -22.05
CA VAL A 110 23.72 -35.38 -22.69
C VAL A 110 24.42 -36.54 -23.38
N CYS A 111 25.01 -36.27 -24.54
CA CYS A 111 25.81 -37.27 -25.26
C CYS A 111 27.20 -37.41 -24.60
N GLU A 112 27.55 -38.63 -24.22
CA GLU A 112 28.86 -38.97 -23.62
C GLU A 112 29.87 -39.52 -24.63
N LEU A 113 29.47 -39.63 -25.91
CA LEU A 113 30.29 -40.28 -26.93
C LEU A 113 31.39 -39.36 -27.45
N GLU A 114 32.61 -39.87 -27.49
CA GLU A 114 33.73 -39.17 -28.12
C GLU A 114 33.61 -39.16 -29.65
N ALA A 115 33.87 -38.00 -30.25
CA ALA A 115 33.90 -37.87 -31.69
C ALA A 115 35.08 -38.64 -32.32
N ALA A 116 34.90 -39.08 -33.56
CA ALA A 116 35.99 -39.60 -34.38
C ALA A 116 37.06 -38.51 -34.60
N PRO A 117 38.36 -38.86 -34.78
CA PRO A 117 39.42 -37.87 -34.95
C PRO A 117 39.16 -37.05 -36.21
N GLY A 118 39.16 -35.72 -36.09
CA GLY A 118 38.83 -34.81 -37.21
C GLY A 118 37.34 -34.58 -37.43
N SER A 119 36.44 -35.19 -36.63
CA SER A 119 35.02 -34.88 -36.63
C SER A 119 34.66 -33.88 -35.52
N ARG A 120 33.63 -33.06 -35.77
CA ARG A 120 33.06 -32.14 -34.77
C ARG A 120 32.00 -32.79 -33.87
N GLY A 121 31.75 -34.09 -34.02
CA GLY A 121 30.75 -34.84 -33.27
C GLY A 121 30.50 -36.23 -33.87
N THR A 122 29.59 -36.99 -33.25
CA THR A 122 29.14 -38.30 -33.79
C THR A 122 27.82 -38.15 -34.53
N ARG A 123 27.68 -38.84 -35.67
CA ARG A 123 26.47 -38.83 -36.48
C ARG A 123 25.34 -39.58 -35.77
N ILE A 124 24.13 -39.00 -35.78
CA ILE A 124 22.90 -39.65 -35.33
C ILE A 124 22.33 -40.45 -36.50
N LEU A 125 22.05 -41.73 -36.27
CA LEU A 125 21.44 -42.65 -37.25
C LEU A 125 19.92 -42.67 -37.13
N GLU A 126 19.41 -42.69 -35.91
CA GLU A 126 17.99 -42.78 -35.61
C GLU A 126 17.68 -42.03 -34.31
N VAL A 127 16.50 -41.44 -34.23
CA VAL A 127 15.99 -40.68 -33.09
C VAL A 127 14.50 -40.94 -32.95
N VAL A 128 14.01 -40.99 -31.70
CA VAL A 128 12.58 -41.10 -31.39
C VAL A 128 11.82 -39.82 -31.79
N ASP A 129 10.52 -39.95 -32.04
CA ASP A 129 9.65 -38.82 -32.34
C ASP A 129 9.56 -37.82 -31.17
N GLU A 130 9.48 -36.53 -31.51
CA GLU A 130 9.33 -35.46 -30.53
C GLU A 130 8.01 -35.58 -29.76
N GLY A 131 8.05 -35.31 -28.45
CA GLY A 131 6.87 -35.40 -27.58
C GLY A 131 6.45 -36.83 -27.21
N ALA A 132 7.23 -37.84 -27.60
CA ALA A 132 7.01 -39.22 -27.17
C ALA A 132 7.19 -39.38 -25.65
N ILE A 133 6.30 -40.15 -25.04
CA ILE A 133 6.41 -40.52 -23.62
C ILE A 133 7.33 -41.74 -23.53
N VAL A 134 8.50 -41.54 -22.96
CA VAL A 134 9.55 -42.56 -22.81
C VAL A 134 9.72 -42.94 -21.34
N LYS A 135 10.15 -44.17 -21.11
CA LYS A 135 10.52 -44.70 -19.79
C LYS A 135 12.03 -44.89 -19.71
N LYS A 136 12.50 -45.15 -18.50
CA LYS A 136 13.88 -45.57 -18.29
C LYS A 136 14.16 -46.82 -19.12
N ASP A 137 15.31 -46.82 -19.78
CA ASP A 137 15.81 -47.88 -20.65
C ASP A 137 15.07 -48.02 -22.00
N ASP A 138 14.19 -47.08 -22.35
CA ASP A 138 13.63 -47.00 -23.70
C ASP A 138 14.64 -46.44 -24.70
N PHE A 139 14.46 -46.81 -25.97
CA PHE A 139 15.27 -46.31 -27.07
C PHE A 139 15.02 -44.81 -27.29
N LEU A 140 16.10 -44.01 -27.29
CA LEU A 140 16.05 -42.57 -27.55
C LEU A 140 16.76 -42.19 -28.84
N ILE A 141 18.05 -42.54 -28.94
CA ILE A 141 18.95 -42.11 -30.01
C ILE A 141 19.94 -43.22 -30.32
N GLN A 142 20.17 -43.49 -31.61
CA GLN A 142 21.27 -44.33 -32.08
C GLN A 142 22.36 -43.46 -32.72
N PHE A 143 23.60 -43.62 -32.27
CA PHE A 143 24.77 -42.99 -32.88
C PHE A 143 25.52 -43.96 -33.81
N ASP A 144 26.25 -43.41 -34.78
CA ASP A 144 27.19 -44.16 -35.63
C ASP A 144 28.41 -44.61 -34.80
N ASP A 145 28.50 -45.92 -34.56
CA ASP A 145 29.51 -46.52 -33.69
C ASP A 145 30.73 -47.08 -34.44
N THR A 146 30.79 -46.88 -35.77
CA THR A 146 31.85 -47.44 -36.63
C THR A 146 33.25 -47.07 -36.14
N ALA A 147 33.46 -45.80 -35.79
CA ALA A 147 34.76 -45.30 -35.34
C ALA A 147 35.18 -45.87 -33.98
N VAL A 148 34.22 -46.05 -33.06
CA VAL A 148 34.49 -46.60 -31.72
C VAL A 148 34.78 -48.10 -31.80
N LYS A 149 34.00 -48.84 -32.59
CA LYS A 149 34.24 -50.27 -32.84
C LYS A 149 35.60 -50.52 -33.47
N GLN A 150 36.01 -49.68 -34.42
CA GLN A 150 37.32 -49.80 -35.05
C GLN A 150 38.47 -49.64 -34.04
N ARG A 151 38.39 -48.63 -33.16
CA ARG A 151 39.37 -48.43 -32.07
C ARG A 151 39.39 -49.61 -31.10
N LEU A 152 38.23 -50.17 -30.76
CA LEU A 152 38.13 -51.33 -29.89
C LEU A 152 38.88 -52.53 -30.50
N ILE A 153 38.64 -52.84 -31.78
CA ILE A 153 39.30 -53.94 -32.49
C ILE A 153 40.82 -53.74 -32.57
N GLU A 154 41.25 -52.50 -32.84
CA GLU A 154 42.67 -52.14 -32.85
C GLU A 154 43.32 -52.37 -31.47
N GLN A 155 42.67 -51.95 -30.39
CA GLN A 155 43.14 -52.16 -29.02
C GLN A 155 43.16 -53.63 -28.64
N GLU A 156 42.13 -54.40 -28.99
CA GLU A 156 42.09 -55.85 -28.75
C GLU A 156 43.25 -56.56 -29.48
N THR A 157 43.55 -56.17 -30.71
CA THR A 157 44.66 -56.71 -31.49
C THR A 157 46.02 -56.39 -30.85
N LEU A 158 46.18 -55.17 -30.33
CA LEU A 158 47.38 -54.74 -29.62
C LEU A 158 47.58 -55.55 -28.34
N VAL A 159 46.54 -55.66 -27.49
CA VAL A 159 46.60 -56.44 -26.25
C VAL A 159 46.93 -57.91 -26.53
N ALA A 160 46.32 -58.52 -27.55
CA ALA A 160 46.62 -59.89 -27.92
C ALA A 160 48.08 -60.11 -28.38
N THR A 161 48.65 -59.12 -29.07
CA THR A 161 50.06 -59.15 -29.49
C THR A 161 50.99 -59.01 -28.30
N ASP A 162 50.69 -58.09 -27.38
CA ASP A 162 51.46 -57.88 -26.17
C ASP A 162 51.40 -59.11 -25.24
N ASP A 163 50.23 -59.72 -25.10
CA ASP A 163 50.04 -60.95 -24.32
C ASP A 163 50.86 -62.11 -24.90
N ALA A 164 50.88 -62.26 -26.23
CA ALA A 164 51.72 -63.26 -26.88
C ALA A 164 53.22 -63.02 -26.61
N ALA A 165 53.67 -61.76 -26.65
CA ALA A 165 55.06 -61.40 -26.35
C ALA A 165 55.44 -61.69 -24.89
N VAL A 166 54.52 -61.47 -23.93
CA VAL A 166 54.74 -61.82 -22.52
C VAL A 166 54.85 -63.33 -22.33
N ILE A 167 54.03 -64.12 -23.02
CA ILE A 167 54.08 -65.59 -22.97
C ILE A 167 55.42 -66.09 -23.54
N GLU A 168 55.86 -65.54 -24.67
CA GLU A 168 57.16 -65.86 -25.28
C GLU A 168 58.31 -65.58 -24.30
N ALA A 169 58.39 -64.35 -23.77
CA ALA A 169 59.44 -63.94 -22.84
C ALA A 169 59.45 -64.76 -21.54
N ARG A 170 58.28 -65.22 -21.07
CA ARG A 170 58.18 -66.12 -19.90
C ARG A 170 58.61 -67.55 -20.21
N SER A 171 58.48 -68.01 -21.46
CA SER A 171 58.87 -69.37 -21.87
C SER A 171 60.37 -69.53 -22.10
N GLU A 172 61.07 -68.43 -22.42
CA GLU A 172 62.52 -68.42 -22.63
C GLU A 172 63.34 -68.42 -21.32
N TYR A 173 62.68 -68.16 -20.18
CA TYR A 173 63.26 -68.19 -18.83
C TYR A 173 62.91 -69.51 -18.10
#